data_AF-A0A7K3DX86-F1
#
_entry.id   AF-A0A7K3DX86-F1
#
_cell.length_a   1.000
_cell.length_b   1.000
_cell.length_c   1.000
_cell.angle_alpha   90.00
_cell.angle_beta   90.00
_cell.angle_gamma   90.00
#
_symmetry.space_group_name_H-M   'P 1'
#
loop_
_entity.id
_entity.type
_entity.pdbx_description
1 polymer ?
#
loop_
_entity_poly.entity_id
_entity_poly.type
_entity_poly.pdbx_seq_one_letter_code
_entity_poly.pdbx_strand_id
1 'polypeptide(L)'
;ASDDAKGSTGPSAASSSPAASASGSATASGKPSPSGDGSGGKAPGDGSRDEGGSGGKDGAGTSGGGSGDSGGSGGSSGGSDDGAPAPACASIGGGKVNCEVWRAATSYDSGHRAVGTLNQGTNYFFCQVKLAHRETYGKWTNVWWAKTDDDSGNANVYVSAVYLKGGQNDQPVPGLPVC
;
A
#
# COMPACT_ATOMS: atom_id res chain seq x y z
N ALA A 1 -67.15 -46.63 -8.01
CA ALA A 1 -66.41 -45.65 -7.22
C ALA A 1 -64.93 -45.84 -7.60
N SER A 2 -64.42 -45.05 -8.55
CA SER A 2 -63.96 -43.66 -8.37
C SER A 2 -62.54 -43.68 -7.82
N ASP A 3 -61.49 -43.10 -8.42
CA ASP A 3 -61.35 -42.24 -9.60
C ASP A 3 -59.88 -42.27 -10.07
N ASP A 4 -59.70 -41.99 -11.36
CA ASP A 4 -58.47 -41.80 -12.12
C ASP A 4 -57.64 -40.55 -11.73
N ALA A 5 -56.32 -40.60 -11.97
CA ALA A 5 -55.57 -39.48 -12.55
C ALA A 5 -54.16 -39.90 -13.02
N LYS A 6 -54.01 -40.18 -14.33
CA LYS A 6 -52.74 -40.10 -15.06
C LYS A 6 -52.63 -38.73 -15.72
N GLY A 7 -51.56 -37.98 -15.45
CA GLY A 7 -51.23 -36.73 -16.11
C GLY A 7 -50.06 -36.89 -17.08
N SER A 8 -50.34 -36.66 -18.37
CA SER A 8 -49.46 -36.85 -19.52
C SER A 8 -48.45 -35.72 -19.77
N THR A 9 -47.38 -36.11 -20.45
CA THR A 9 -46.49 -35.39 -21.38
C THR A 9 -46.93 -34.00 -21.89
N GLY A 10 -45.97 -33.07 -21.96
CA GLY A 10 -46.02 -31.92 -22.88
C GLY A 10 -44.62 -31.58 -23.42
N PRO A 11 -44.42 -31.46 -24.74
CA PRO A 11 -43.21 -30.92 -25.35
C PRO A 11 -43.39 -29.53 -25.97
N SER A 12 -42.26 -28.83 -26.09
CA SER A 12 -41.84 -27.85 -27.12
C SER A 12 -42.51 -26.48 -27.29
N ALA A 13 -41.59 -25.51 -27.36
CA ALA A 13 -41.50 -24.35 -28.25
C ALA A 13 -42.24 -23.05 -27.88
N ALA A 14 -41.45 -21.99 -27.64
CA ALA A 14 -41.67 -20.69 -28.27
C ALA A 14 -40.37 -19.87 -28.26
N SER A 15 -39.85 -19.62 -29.46
CA SER A 15 -38.87 -18.59 -29.79
C SER A 15 -39.47 -17.20 -29.58
N SER A 16 -38.68 -16.23 -29.11
CA SER A 16 -38.98 -14.81 -29.27
C SER A 16 -37.70 -13.98 -29.32
N SER A 17 -37.53 -13.33 -30.46
CA SER A 17 -36.46 -12.39 -30.87
C SER A 17 -36.45 -11.08 -30.04
N PRO A 18 -35.43 -10.21 -30.20
CA PRO A 18 -35.11 -9.16 -29.24
C PRO A 18 -35.96 -7.89 -29.46
N ALA A 19 -36.40 -7.28 -28.37
CA ALA A 19 -37.03 -5.96 -28.40
C ALA A 19 -36.01 -4.89 -28.01
N ALA A 20 -35.69 -4.03 -28.98
CA ALA A 20 -35.04 -2.77 -28.76
C ALA A 20 -35.85 -1.91 -27.78
N SER A 21 -35.17 -1.30 -26.81
CA SER A 21 -35.69 -0.14 -26.10
C SER A 21 -34.64 0.96 -26.14
N ALA A 22 -34.76 1.79 -27.18
CA ALA A 22 -34.29 3.15 -27.12
C ALA A 22 -35.31 3.95 -26.29
N SER A 23 -34.88 4.48 -25.15
CA SER A 23 -35.56 5.60 -24.51
C SER A 23 -34.49 6.55 -23.97
N GLY A 24 -34.52 7.76 -24.50
CA GLY A 24 -33.53 8.79 -24.27
C GLY A 24 -33.51 9.28 -22.83
N SER A 25 -32.32 9.71 -22.41
CA SER A 25 -32.18 10.70 -21.35
C SER A 25 -31.22 11.75 -21.86
N ALA A 26 -31.79 12.90 -22.21
CA ALA A 26 -31.06 14.12 -22.41
C ALA A 26 -30.34 14.48 -21.11
N THR A 27 -29.03 14.70 -21.17
CA THR A 27 -28.34 15.45 -20.13
C THR A 27 -27.46 16.47 -20.82
N ALA A 28 -27.82 17.73 -20.62
CA ALA A 28 -27.20 18.89 -21.20
C ALA A 28 -25.71 18.94 -20.86
N SER A 29 -24.88 19.00 -21.89
CA SER A 29 -23.48 19.40 -21.81
C SER A 29 -23.39 20.87 -21.44
N GLY A 30 -23.30 21.14 -20.13
CA GLY A 30 -22.95 22.45 -19.58
C GLY A 30 -21.48 22.52 -19.20
N LYS A 31 -20.64 23.02 -20.11
CA LYS A 31 -19.35 23.70 -19.85
C LYS A 31 -19.25 24.81 -20.89
N PRO A 32 -18.67 25.99 -20.61
CA PRO A 32 -17.68 26.27 -19.57
C PRO A 32 -17.96 27.56 -18.76
N SER A 33 -17.22 27.77 -17.67
CA SER A 33 -16.73 29.11 -17.34
C SER A 33 -15.47 29.04 -16.47
N PRO A 34 -14.36 29.67 -16.90
CA PRO A 34 -13.17 29.88 -16.11
C PRO A 34 -13.31 31.15 -15.27
N SER A 35 -12.86 31.08 -14.02
CA SER A 35 -12.45 32.23 -13.23
C SER A 35 -11.02 31.91 -12.80
N GLY A 36 -9.99 32.68 -13.13
CA GLY A 36 -9.95 34.13 -13.23
C GLY A 36 -9.11 34.62 -12.05
N ASP A 37 -7.83 34.84 -12.34
CA ASP A 37 -6.90 35.79 -11.72
C ASP A 37 -6.50 35.67 -10.24
N GLY A 38 -5.18 35.49 -10.05
CA GLY A 38 -4.47 35.56 -8.78
C GLY A 38 -2.96 35.58 -9.01
N SER A 39 -2.49 36.66 -9.65
CA SER A 39 -1.10 36.95 -10.02
C SER A 39 -0.14 37.14 -8.84
N GLY A 40 1.13 36.79 -9.07
CA GLY A 40 2.32 37.32 -8.39
C GLY A 40 2.94 36.35 -7.37
N GLY A 41 4.20 35.92 -7.44
CA GLY A 41 5.36 36.41 -8.17
C GLY A 41 6.53 36.56 -7.19
N LYS A 42 7.66 35.91 -7.50
CA LYS A 42 9.05 36.10 -7.01
C LYS A 42 9.49 35.46 -5.67
N ALA A 43 10.23 34.36 -5.80
CA ALA A 43 11.56 34.20 -5.20
C ALA A 43 12.60 34.45 -6.34
N PRO A 44 13.87 34.87 -6.12
CA PRO A 44 14.78 34.41 -5.07
C PRO A 44 15.57 35.54 -4.34
N GLY A 45 15.98 35.26 -3.11
CA GLY A 45 17.00 36.04 -2.40
C GLY A 45 18.31 35.25 -2.38
N ASP A 46 19.28 35.74 -3.14
CA ASP A 46 20.68 35.33 -3.17
C ASP A 46 21.47 36.25 -2.22
N GLY A 47 22.43 35.72 -1.46
CA GLY A 47 23.26 36.55 -0.58
C GLY A 47 24.19 35.78 0.38
N SER A 48 25.41 35.49 -0.11
CA SER A 48 26.74 35.50 0.54
C SER A 48 26.88 35.20 2.04
N ARG A 49 27.59 34.14 2.43
CA ARG A 49 29.04 34.06 2.75
C ARG A 49 29.44 34.84 4.01
N ASP A 50 29.88 34.10 5.03
CA ASP A 50 30.95 34.53 5.92
C ASP A 50 31.81 33.33 6.35
N GLU A 51 33.12 33.56 6.27
CA GLU A 51 34.24 32.69 6.64
C GLU A 51 34.49 32.73 8.15
N GLY A 52 35.16 31.70 8.71
CA GLY A 52 36.14 31.93 9.79
C GLY A 52 36.16 30.96 10.98
N GLY A 53 37.35 30.38 11.23
CA GLY A 53 37.83 29.88 12.53
C GLY A 53 37.72 28.35 12.73
N SER A 54 38.76 27.50 12.57
CA SER A 54 40.07 27.38 13.25
C SER A 54 40.01 27.08 14.77
N GLY A 55 40.54 25.91 15.16
CA GLY A 55 40.88 25.49 16.53
C GLY A 55 40.57 24.00 16.71
N GLY A 56 41.52 23.06 16.76
CA GLY A 56 42.54 22.82 17.79
C GLY A 56 42.26 21.41 18.37
N LYS A 57 42.89 20.34 17.87
CA LYS A 57 44.04 19.61 18.46
C LYS A 57 43.92 19.22 19.96
N ASP A 58 44.23 17.93 20.17
CA ASP A 58 44.88 17.29 21.34
C ASP A 58 44.04 16.49 22.36
N GLY A 59 44.54 15.28 22.67
CA GLY A 59 44.12 14.39 23.76
C GLY A 59 43.97 12.93 23.32
N ALA A 60 45.02 12.15 23.01
CA ALA A 60 45.99 11.53 23.93
C ALA A 60 45.38 10.62 25.03
N GLY A 61 45.42 9.31 24.78
CA GLY A 61 45.83 8.29 25.77
C GLY A 61 44.75 7.58 26.60
N THR A 62 44.62 6.25 26.44
CA THR A 62 45.09 5.27 27.46
C THR A 62 44.69 3.84 27.10
N SER A 63 45.69 2.96 27.14
CA SER A 63 45.64 1.51 27.15
C SER A 63 44.93 0.94 28.39
N GLY A 64 44.13 -0.11 28.21
CA GLY A 64 43.66 -0.94 29.32
C GLY A 64 43.13 -2.27 28.80
N GLY A 65 43.97 -3.31 28.87
CA GLY A 65 43.57 -4.69 28.62
C GLY A 65 42.79 -5.27 29.80
N GLY A 66 41.96 -6.27 29.52
CA GLY A 66 41.26 -7.08 30.51
C GLY A 66 40.63 -8.30 29.85
N SER A 67 41.35 -9.42 29.88
CA SER A 67 40.84 -10.76 29.58
C SER A 67 39.91 -11.23 30.69
N GLY A 68 38.80 -11.87 30.33
CA GLY A 68 37.87 -12.54 31.25
C GLY A 68 36.94 -13.47 30.49
N ASP A 69 37.06 -14.76 30.77
CA ASP A 69 36.49 -15.92 30.08
C ASP A 69 34.99 -16.16 30.40
N SER A 70 34.28 -16.69 29.39
CA SER A 70 33.25 -17.74 29.42
C SER A 70 32.05 -17.70 30.38
N GLY A 71 30.85 -17.67 29.79
CA GLY A 71 29.76 -18.60 30.14
C GLY A 71 28.40 -17.97 30.48
N GLY A 72 27.37 -18.22 29.66
CA GLY A 72 25.97 -18.07 30.07
C GLY A 72 24.98 -17.69 28.97
N SER A 73 24.40 -18.70 28.34
CA SER A 73 23.33 -18.65 27.33
C SER A 73 22.05 -17.94 27.80
N GLY A 74 21.39 -17.21 26.90
CA GLY A 74 19.99 -16.80 27.10
C GLY A 74 19.50 -15.66 26.23
N GLY A 75 19.19 -15.94 24.96
CA GLY A 75 18.22 -15.18 24.17
C GLY A 75 18.64 -13.80 23.67
N SER A 76 19.31 -13.76 22.51
CA SER A 76 19.28 -12.57 21.65
C SER A 76 18.86 -13.00 20.25
N SER A 77 17.65 -12.64 19.86
CA SER A 77 17.34 -12.30 18.47
C SER A 77 17.03 -10.81 18.41
N GLY A 78 17.94 -10.00 18.96
CA GLY A 78 18.15 -8.62 18.56
C GLY A 78 19.32 -8.61 17.58
N GLY A 79 19.05 -8.95 16.32
CA GLY A 79 19.99 -8.68 15.23
C GLY A 79 20.06 -7.17 15.05
N SER A 80 21.12 -6.55 15.54
CA SER A 80 21.53 -5.24 15.04
C SER A 80 22.15 -5.48 13.68
N ASP A 81 21.34 -5.36 12.62
CA ASP A 81 21.84 -5.35 11.26
C ASP A 81 22.63 -4.05 11.03
N ASP A 82 23.94 -4.22 10.85
CA ASP A 82 24.87 -3.25 10.30
C ASP A 82 24.24 -2.52 9.09
N GLY A 83 23.93 -1.23 9.27
CA GLY A 83 23.65 -0.29 8.18
C GLY A 83 22.36 -0.48 7.37
N ALA A 84 21.53 -1.48 7.67
CA ALA A 84 20.23 -1.65 7.00
C ALA A 84 19.22 -0.61 7.51
N PRO A 85 18.40 0.00 6.62
CA PRO A 85 17.34 0.90 7.07
C PRO A 85 16.40 0.15 8.02
N ALA A 86 16.00 0.82 9.10
CA ALA A 86 15.10 0.23 10.09
C ALA A 86 13.84 -0.34 9.42
N PRO A 87 13.38 -1.53 9.83
CA PRO A 87 12.23 -2.17 9.21
C PRO A 87 10.99 -1.29 9.40
N ALA A 88 10.27 -1.05 8.30
CA ALA A 88 9.04 -0.26 8.29
C ALA A 88 7.83 -1.06 8.81
N CYS A 89 7.91 -2.38 8.70
CA CYS A 89 6.92 -3.33 9.18
C CYS A 89 7.53 -4.34 10.14
N ALA A 90 6.75 -4.82 11.11
CA ALA A 90 7.21 -5.75 12.14
C ALA A 90 6.44 -7.08 12.08
N SER A 91 7.16 -8.20 12.10
CA SER A 91 6.53 -9.54 12.11
C SER A 91 5.72 -9.74 13.39
N ILE A 92 4.51 -10.31 13.26
CA ILE A 92 3.64 -10.66 14.39
C ILE A 92 3.42 -12.17 14.53
N GLY A 93 4.21 -12.96 13.80
CA GLY A 93 4.06 -14.42 13.73
C GLY A 93 2.96 -14.86 12.76
N GLY A 94 2.85 -16.18 12.53
CA GLY A 94 1.80 -16.75 11.68
C GLY A 94 1.85 -16.32 10.21
N GLY A 95 3.03 -15.91 9.70
CA GLY A 95 3.17 -15.41 8.33
C GLY A 95 2.60 -14.01 8.11
N LYS A 96 2.34 -13.26 9.20
CA LYS A 96 1.80 -11.90 9.15
C LYS A 96 2.81 -10.87 9.66
N VAL A 97 2.76 -9.69 9.06
CA VAL A 97 3.61 -8.56 9.39
C VAL A 97 2.72 -7.33 9.55
N ASN A 98 2.84 -6.61 10.67
CA ASN A 98 2.15 -5.34 10.88
C ASN A 98 2.90 -4.21 10.19
N CYS A 99 2.20 -3.49 9.33
CA CYS A 99 2.67 -2.25 8.71
C CYS A 99 1.73 -1.10 9.10
N GLU A 100 2.28 0.10 9.19
CA GLU A 100 1.51 1.30 9.47
C GLU A 100 1.02 1.93 8.15
N VAL A 101 -0.29 1.98 7.97
CA VAL A 101 -0.96 2.58 6.82
C VAL A 101 -1.25 4.04 7.14
N TRP A 102 -0.69 4.99 6.38
CA TRP A 102 -0.78 6.41 6.76
C TRP A 102 -2.08 7.10 6.32
N ARG A 103 -2.88 6.48 5.45
CA ARG A 103 -4.26 6.87 5.11
C ARG A 103 -5.07 5.67 4.64
N ALA A 104 -6.40 5.80 4.63
CA ALA A 104 -7.25 4.80 3.99
C ALA A 104 -6.89 4.63 2.51
N ALA A 105 -6.91 3.37 2.06
CA ALA A 105 -6.45 2.94 0.76
C ALA A 105 -7.46 2.01 0.09
N THR A 106 -7.63 2.15 -1.22
CA THR A 106 -8.42 1.22 -2.03
C THR A 106 -7.72 -0.13 -2.09
N SER A 107 -8.47 -1.21 -1.89
CA SER A 107 -7.99 -2.58 -2.08
C SER A 107 -8.41 -3.11 -3.45
N TYR A 108 -7.56 -3.96 -4.03
CA TYR A 108 -7.71 -4.52 -5.35
C TYR A 108 -7.65 -6.04 -5.33
N ASP A 109 -8.47 -6.70 -6.12
CA ASP A 109 -8.36 -8.15 -6.31
C ASP A 109 -7.17 -8.53 -7.22
N SER A 110 -7.02 -9.84 -7.48
CA SER A 110 -5.97 -10.36 -8.37
C SER A 110 -6.10 -9.90 -9.83
N GLY A 111 -7.30 -9.50 -10.27
CA GLY A 111 -7.57 -8.88 -11.57
C GLY A 111 -7.37 -7.37 -11.57
N HIS A 112 -6.85 -6.81 -10.48
CA HIS A 112 -6.66 -5.37 -10.28
C HIS A 112 -7.95 -4.55 -10.36
N ARG A 113 -9.07 -5.13 -9.94
CA ARG A 113 -10.35 -4.42 -9.79
C ARG A 113 -10.46 -3.91 -8.37
N ALA A 114 -10.89 -2.66 -8.19
CA ALA A 114 -11.17 -2.12 -6.87
C ALA A 114 -12.34 -2.90 -6.23
N VAL A 115 -12.14 -3.42 -5.02
CA VAL A 115 -13.10 -4.30 -4.34
C VAL A 115 -13.44 -3.86 -2.91
N GLY A 116 -12.65 -2.96 -2.32
CA GLY A 116 -12.87 -2.54 -0.96
C GLY A 116 -11.93 -1.44 -0.50
N THR A 117 -11.77 -1.34 0.81
CA THR A 117 -10.94 -0.34 1.47
C THR A 117 -10.22 -0.97 2.65
N LEU A 118 -8.93 -0.62 2.78
CA LEU A 118 -8.16 -0.80 3.99
C LEU A 118 -8.06 0.53 4.72
N ASN A 119 -8.41 0.55 5.99
CA ASN A 119 -8.40 1.72 6.85
C ASN A 119 -6.96 2.11 7.23
N GLN A 120 -6.79 3.37 7.60
CA GLN A 120 -5.51 3.85 8.13
C GLN A 120 -5.19 3.25 9.50
N GLY A 121 -3.91 3.28 9.87
CA GLY A 121 -3.39 2.74 11.12
C GLY A 121 -2.61 1.44 10.92
N THR A 122 -2.38 0.73 12.02
CA THR A 122 -1.63 -0.52 11.98
C THR A 122 -2.49 -1.65 11.44
N ASN A 123 -2.09 -2.19 10.29
CA ASN A 123 -2.77 -3.31 9.63
C ASN A 123 -1.77 -4.45 9.39
N TYR A 124 -2.28 -5.68 9.35
CA TYR A 124 -1.44 -6.83 9.02
C TYR A 124 -1.38 -7.03 7.52
N PHE A 125 -0.25 -7.54 7.05
CA PHE A 125 -0.02 -7.92 5.66
C PHE A 125 0.68 -9.28 5.64
N PHE A 126 0.55 -9.98 4.52
CA PHE A 126 1.17 -11.30 4.34
C PHE A 126 2.52 -11.18 3.66
N CYS A 127 2.54 -10.50 2.52
CA CYS A 127 3.72 -10.32 1.68
C CYS A 127 3.48 -9.15 0.70
N GLN A 128 4.47 -8.84 -0.11
CA GLN A 128 4.37 -7.86 -1.19
C GLN A 128 4.83 -8.44 -2.53
N VAL A 129 4.28 -7.90 -3.61
CA VAL A 129 4.58 -8.32 -4.97
C VAL A 129 4.75 -7.11 -5.87
N LYS A 130 5.66 -7.20 -6.84
CA LYS A 130 5.81 -6.20 -7.88
C LYS A 130 4.85 -6.51 -9.02
N LEU A 131 3.92 -5.60 -9.30
CA LEU A 131 2.96 -5.74 -10.40
C LEU A 131 3.27 -4.74 -11.52
N ALA A 132 2.66 -4.94 -12.69
CA ALA A 132 2.72 -3.97 -13.78
C ALA A 132 1.91 -2.69 -13.49
N HIS A 133 1.03 -2.73 -12.48
CA HIS A 133 0.20 -1.60 -12.07
C HIS A 133 0.98 -0.63 -11.19
N ARG A 134 0.90 0.65 -11.54
CA ARG A 134 1.50 1.75 -10.77
C ARG A 134 0.40 2.55 -10.12
N GLU A 135 0.56 2.81 -8.83
CA GLU A 135 -0.27 3.77 -8.10
C GLU A 135 0.53 5.04 -7.84
N THR A 136 -0.13 6.19 -7.84
CA THR A 136 0.48 7.48 -7.49
C THR A 136 -0.44 8.28 -6.58
N TYR A 137 0.11 8.73 -5.46
CA TYR A 137 -0.56 9.64 -4.55
C TYR A 137 0.33 10.86 -4.24
N GLY A 138 -0.06 12.02 -4.77
CA GLY A 138 0.74 13.24 -4.65
C GLY A 138 2.13 13.04 -5.25
N LYS A 139 3.18 13.12 -4.43
CA LYS A 139 4.58 12.90 -4.83
C LYS A 139 5.05 11.44 -4.74
N TRP A 140 4.22 10.55 -4.19
CA TRP A 140 4.57 9.17 -3.93
C TRP A 140 4.08 8.29 -5.07
N THR A 141 4.93 7.40 -5.56
CA THR A 141 4.59 6.48 -6.64
C THR A 141 5.17 5.11 -6.35
N ASN A 142 4.41 4.04 -6.60
CA ASN A 142 4.91 2.69 -6.36
C ASN A 142 4.26 1.67 -7.30
N VAL A 143 5.04 0.64 -7.62
CA VAL A 143 4.66 -0.57 -8.38
C VAL A 143 4.60 -1.82 -7.50
N TRP A 144 4.94 -1.67 -6.23
CA TRP A 144 4.82 -2.72 -5.22
C TRP A 144 3.45 -2.69 -4.56
N TRP A 145 2.89 -3.87 -4.37
CA TRP A 145 1.55 -4.10 -3.84
C TRP A 145 1.61 -5.07 -2.67
N ALA A 146 1.06 -4.65 -1.53
CA ALA A 146 1.05 -5.44 -0.31
C ALA A 146 -0.25 -6.26 -0.23
N LYS A 147 -0.10 -7.58 -0.04
CA LYS A 147 -1.21 -8.52 0.07
C LYS A 147 -1.75 -8.53 1.51
N THR A 148 -3.06 -8.39 1.66
CA THR A 148 -3.78 -8.33 2.95
C THR A 148 -5.20 -8.88 2.81
N ASP A 149 -5.90 -8.96 3.93
CA ASP A 149 -7.36 -8.95 3.95
C ASP A 149 -7.79 -7.51 4.34
N ASP A 150 -8.86 -6.99 3.74
CA ASP A 150 -9.29 -5.61 3.95
C ASP A 150 -10.43 -5.47 4.97
N ASP A 151 -10.74 -4.23 5.36
CA ASP A 151 -11.82 -3.92 6.30
C ASP A 151 -13.22 -4.06 5.68
N SER A 152 -13.30 -4.35 4.39
CA SER A 152 -14.56 -4.59 3.66
C SER A 152 -14.95 -6.07 3.65
N GLY A 153 -14.13 -6.94 4.26
CA GLY A 153 -14.37 -8.38 4.35
C GLY A 153 -13.80 -9.18 3.17
N ASN A 154 -13.01 -8.56 2.29
CA ASN A 154 -12.33 -9.26 1.21
C ASN A 154 -11.00 -9.84 1.70
N ALA A 155 -10.70 -11.07 1.27
CA ALA A 155 -9.44 -11.74 1.59
C ALA A 155 -8.48 -11.77 0.39
N ASN A 156 -7.18 -11.86 0.66
CA ASN A 156 -6.13 -11.97 -0.36
C ASN A 156 -6.15 -10.83 -1.41
N VAL A 157 -6.50 -9.63 -0.97
CA VAL A 157 -6.51 -8.41 -1.80
C VAL A 157 -5.18 -7.68 -1.68
N TYR A 158 -4.98 -6.69 -2.55
CA TYR A 158 -3.76 -5.92 -2.66
C TYR A 158 -4.02 -4.44 -2.39
N VAL A 159 -3.16 -3.83 -1.59
CA VAL A 159 -3.11 -2.39 -1.38
C VAL A 159 -1.76 -1.87 -1.86
N SER A 160 -1.76 -0.72 -2.54
CA SER A 160 -0.50 -0.16 -3.02
C SER A 160 0.42 0.24 -1.87
N ALA A 161 1.71 -0.06 -2.01
CA ALA A 161 2.73 0.32 -1.05
C ALA A 161 2.89 1.85 -0.88
N VAL A 162 2.33 2.68 -1.77
CA VAL A 162 2.29 4.15 -1.57
C VAL A 162 1.59 4.55 -0.28
N TYR A 163 0.70 3.68 0.24
CA TYR A 163 -0.10 3.94 1.44
C TYR A 163 0.57 3.40 2.73
N LEU A 164 1.72 2.74 2.62
CA LEU A 164 2.47 2.19 3.76
C LEU A 164 3.59 3.13 4.18
N LYS A 165 3.74 3.38 5.49
CA LYS A 165 4.86 4.15 6.02
C LYS A 165 6.18 3.40 5.82
N GLY A 166 7.27 4.16 5.69
CA GLY A 166 8.64 3.63 5.55
C GLY A 166 8.98 3.02 4.19
N GLY A 167 8.04 2.99 3.24
CA GLY A 167 8.32 2.67 1.84
C GLY A 167 9.00 3.83 1.09
N GLN A 168 9.75 3.49 0.04
CA GLN A 168 10.31 4.45 -0.93
C GLN A 168 9.62 4.30 -2.29
N ASN A 169 9.74 5.30 -3.16
CA ASN A 169 9.15 5.24 -4.50
C ASN A 169 9.72 4.05 -5.28
N ASP A 170 8.84 3.24 -5.88
CA ASP A 170 9.17 2.07 -6.69
C ASP A 170 10.04 0.99 -6.03
N GLN A 171 10.11 1.01 -4.70
CA GLN A 171 10.86 0.05 -3.89
C GLN A 171 9.91 -0.79 -3.03
N PRO A 172 10.31 -2.04 -2.69
CA PRO A 172 9.58 -2.84 -1.71
C PRO A 172 9.59 -2.15 -0.35
N VAL A 173 8.55 -2.39 0.44
CA VAL A 173 8.45 -1.91 1.83
C VAL A 173 9.42 -2.70 2.72
N PRO A 174 10.37 -2.05 3.42
CA PRO A 174 11.29 -2.74 4.32
C PRO A 174 10.56 -3.50 5.43
N GLY A 175 10.92 -4.77 5.64
CA GLY A 175 10.32 -5.63 6.66
C GLY A 175 9.06 -6.39 6.22
N LEU A 176 8.51 -6.13 5.03
CA LEU A 176 7.42 -6.91 4.45
C LEU A 176 8.02 -7.96 3.48
N PRO A 177 7.82 -9.28 3.69
CA PRO A 177 8.40 -10.31 2.82
C PRO A 177 7.82 -10.25 1.40
N VAL A 178 8.57 -10.74 0.42
CA VAL A 178 8.11 -10.85 -0.97
C VAL A 178 7.30 -12.13 -1.16
N CYS A 179 6.19 -12.03 -1.91
CA CYS A 179 5.48 -13.18 -2.48
C CYS A 179 6.29 -13.70 -3.68
#